data_AF-A0A7G5ZK67-F1
#
_entry.id   AF-A0A7G5ZK67-F1
#
_cell.length_a   1.000
_cell.length_b   1.000
_cell.length_c   1.000
_cell.angle_alpha   90.00
_cell.angle_beta   90.00
_cell.angle_gamma   90.00
#
_symmetry.space_group_name_H-M   'P 1'
#
loop_
_entity.id
_entity.type
_entity.pdbx_description
1 polymer ?
#
loop_
_entity_poly.entity_id
_entity_poly.type
_entity_poly.pdbx_seq_one_letter_code
_entity_poly.pdbx_strand_id
1 'polypeptide(L)'
;MLAEIERQQAIEARWGRLSELIGSADGKKFRNYAQQFTLDVLLGYANSHLNQLARRYRLERVDNAGAPSLALMVRDQDMGGEIRSVNSLSGGESFLVSLALALGLASLSSNRVRVESLFIDEGFGSLDSDTLGVAMDALDALQSMGRKVGVISHVHEMTERIAAKILVRPSGGGSSTVMVN
;
A
#
# COMPACT_ATOMS: atom_id res chain seq x y z
N MET A 1 21.24 -52.15 -12.97
CA MET A 1 20.45 -52.01 -11.72
C MET A 1 21.03 -50.91 -10.83
N LEU A 2 22.29 -50.99 -10.39
CA LEU A 2 22.96 -49.94 -9.59
C LEU A 2 23.00 -48.55 -10.28
N ALA A 3 23.43 -48.51 -11.55
CA ALA A 3 23.47 -47.26 -12.31
C ALA A 3 22.08 -46.60 -12.52
N GLU A 4 21.00 -47.37 -12.46
CA GLU A 4 19.65 -46.82 -12.54
C GLU A 4 19.21 -46.26 -11.19
N ILE A 5 19.57 -46.90 -10.08
CA ILE A 5 19.33 -46.39 -8.71
C ILE A 5 20.05 -45.06 -8.50
N GLU A 6 21.32 -44.96 -8.86
CA GLU A 6 22.11 -43.72 -8.74
C GLU A 6 21.51 -42.58 -9.56
N ARG A 7 21.01 -42.88 -10.76
CA ARG A 7 20.34 -41.91 -11.62
C ARG A 7 19.03 -41.41 -10.99
N GLN A 8 18.22 -42.30 -10.41
CA GLN A 8 16.98 -41.92 -9.74
C GLN A 8 17.25 -41.11 -8.46
N GLN A 9 18.27 -41.46 -7.68
CA GLN A 9 18.69 -40.67 -6.51
C GLN A 9 19.12 -39.25 -6.89
N ALA A 10 19.83 -39.08 -8.02
CA ALA A 10 20.21 -37.75 -8.50
C ALA A 10 18.98 -36.92 -8.91
N ILE A 11 17.98 -37.54 -9.54
CA ILE A 11 16.71 -36.90 -9.91
C ILE A 11 15.91 -36.52 -8.67
N GLU A 12 15.77 -37.45 -7.71
CA GLU A 12 15.11 -37.22 -6.43
C GLU A 12 15.77 -36.07 -5.68
N ALA A 13 17.10 -36.06 -5.55
CA ALA A 13 17.82 -34.98 -4.88
C ALA A 13 17.57 -33.61 -5.54
N ARG A 14 17.45 -33.56 -6.88
CA ARG A 14 17.12 -32.33 -7.60
C ARG A 14 15.70 -31.85 -7.29
N TRP A 15 14.72 -32.75 -7.34
CA TRP A 15 13.33 -32.42 -7.01
C TRP A 15 13.15 -32.09 -5.52
N GLY A 16 13.89 -32.77 -4.64
CA GLY A 16 13.96 -32.48 -3.21
C GLY A 16 14.43 -31.05 -2.95
N ARG A 17 15.55 -30.64 -3.54
CA ARG A 17 16.03 -29.24 -3.44
C ARG A 17 15.03 -28.23 -3.99
N LEU A 18 14.39 -28.52 -5.12
CA LEU A 18 13.37 -27.62 -5.68
C LEU A 18 12.14 -27.52 -4.76
N SER A 19 11.75 -28.65 -4.15
CA SER A 19 10.66 -28.71 -3.18
C SER A 19 10.99 -27.91 -1.91
N GLU A 20 12.22 -28.04 -1.41
CA GLU A 20 12.74 -27.26 -0.29
C GLU A 20 12.81 -25.76 -0.57
N LEU A 21 13.03 -25.34 -1.82
CA LEU A 21 13.10 -23.91 -2.17
C LEU A 21 11.71 -23.30 -2.40
N ILE A 22 10.87 -23.95 -3.22
CA ILE A 22 9.61 -23.36 -3.71
C ILE A 22 8.42 -24.33 -3.69
N GLY A 23 8.64 -25.59 -3.32
CA GLY A 23 7.60 -26.61 -3.28
C GLY A 23 6.60 -26.41 -2.17
N SER A 24 5.33 -26.51 -2.53
CA SER A 24 4.20 -26.63 -1.61
C SER A 24 3.03 -27.23 -2.39
N ALA A 25 2.27 -28.14 -1.79
CA ALA A 25 1.14 -28.79 -2.46
C ALA A 25 0.04 -27.79 -2.89
N ASP A 26 -0.06 -26.64 -2.21
CA ASP A 26 -1.01 -25.56 -2.47
C ASP A 26 -0.39 -24.36 -3.23
N GLY A 27 0.87 -24.47 -3.64
CA GLY A 27 1.64 -23.42 -4.32
C GLY A 27 1.89 -22.17 -3.48
N LYS A 28 1.58 -22.14 -2.16
CA LYS A 28 1.75 -20.95 -1.32
C LYS A 28 3.19 -20.48 -1.24
N LYS A 29 4.15 -21.41 -1.18
CA LYS A 29 5.57 -21.05 -1.00
C LYS A 29 6.10 -20.23 -2.17
N PHE A 30 5.91 -20.73 -3.40
CA PHE A 30 6.28 -20.00 -4.60
C PHE A 30 5.50 -18.70 -4.78
N ARG A 31 4.18 -18.72 -4.55
CA ARG A 31 3.32 -17.52 -4.66
C ARG A 31 3.77 -16.42 -3.70
N ASN A 32 4.03 -16.75 -2.42
CA ASN A 32 4.50 -15.78 -1.44
C ASN A 32 5.85 -15.19 -1.86
N TYR A 33 6.77 -16.04 -2.34
CA TYR A 33 8.06 -15.58 -2.85
C TYR A 33 7.90 -14.62 -4.05
N ALA A 34 7.05 -14.94 -5.02
CA ALA A 34 6.75 -14.05 -6.15
C ALA A 34 6.07 -12.74 -5.71
N GLN A 35 5.19 -12.81 -4.70
CA GLN A 35 4.52 -11.63 -4.14
C GLN A 35 5.49 -10.69 -3.45
N GLN A 36 6.60 -11.16 -2.89
CA GLN A 36 7.62 -10.29 -2.30
C GLN A 36 8.24 -9.36 -3.34
N PHE A 37 8.55 -9.84 -4.55
CA PHE A 37 9.05 -8.96 -5.61
C PHE A 37 8.01 -7.91 -6.01
N THR A 38 6.74 -8.32 -6.12
CA THR A 38 5.64 -7.38 -6.40
C THR A 38 5.53 -6.32 -5.29
N LEU A 39 5.64 -6.75 -4.04
CA LEU A 39 5.61 -5.87 -2.87
C LEU A 39 6.82 -4.92 -2.87
N ASP A 40 8.01 -5.38 -3.21
CA ASP A 40 9.21 -4.53 -3.25
C ASP A 40 9.06 -3.42 -4.31
N VAL A 41 8.45 -3.72 -5.47
CA VAL A 41 8.11 -2.70 -6.48
C VAL A 41 7.03 -1.74 -5.97
N LEU A 42 5.98 -2.26 -5.32
CA LEU A 42 4.94 -1.44 -4.69
C LEU A 42 5.53 -0.47 -3.67
N LEU A 43 6.41 -0.96 -2.80
CA LEU A 43 7.10 -0.16 -1.80
C LEU A 43 8.00 0.90 -2.42
N GLY A 44 8.58 0.65 -3.60
CA GLY A 44 9.29 1.67 -4.37
C GLY A 44 8.39 2.86 -4.73
N TYR A 45 7.23 2.60 -5.34
CA TYR A 45 6.27 3.66 -5.68
C TYR A 45 5.69 4.32 -4.42
N ALA A 46 5.30 3.53 -3.43
CA ALA A 46 4.74 4.04 -2.18
C ALA A 46 5.73 4.95 -1.45
N ASN A 47 7.00 4.58 -1.36
CA ASN A 47 8.02 5.42 -0.74
C ASN A 47 8.30 6.72 -1.51
N SER A 48 8.15 6.71 -2.84
CA SER A 48 8.27 7.94 -3.63
C SER A 48 7.17 8.95 -3.25
N HIS A 49 5.93 8.48 -3.08
CA HIS A 49 4.83 9.32 -2.61
C HIS A 49 4.96 9.67 -1.13
N LEU A 50 5.35 8.71 -0.29
CA LEU A 50 5.54 8.92 1.15
C LEU A 50 6.63 9.96 1.42
N ASN A 51 7.69 10.01 0.60
CA ASN A 51 8.73 11.04 0.74
C ASN A 51 8.21 12.46 0.45
N GLN A 52 7.09 12.60 -0.28
CA GLN A 52 6.44 13.90 -0.47
C GLN A 52 5.49 14.20 0.70
N LEU A 53 4.74 13.20 1.16
CA LEU A 53 3.73 13.31 2.22
C LEU A 53 4.32 13.43 3.63
N ALA A 54 5.29 12.57 3.96
CA ALA A 54 5.92 12.44 5.27
C ALA A 54 7.38 11.95 5.11
N ARG A 55 8.30 12.88 4.86
CA ARG A 55 9.75 12.59 4.69
C ARG A 55 10.37 11.76 5.80
N ARG A 56 9.86 11.92 7.02
CA ARG A 56 10.29 11.19 8.21
C ARG A 56 10.22 9.67 8.03
N TYR A 57 9.25 9.16 7.26
CA TYR A 57 8.97 7.73 7.18
C TYR A 57 9.36 7.11 5.86
N ARG A 58 9.90 5.89 5.94
CA ARG A 58 10.10 5.00 4.80
C ARG A 58 9.55 3.62 5.13
N LEU A 59 8.74 3.07 4.24
CA LEU A 59 8.23 1.71 4.35
C LEU A 59 9.27 0.70 3.90
N GLU A 60 9.41 -0.36 4.67
CA GLU A 60 10.28 -1.49 4.39
C GLU A 60 9.53 -2.79 4.63
N ARG A 61 9.85 -3.82 3.85
CA ARG A 61 9.35 -5.17 4.10
C ARG A 61 10.13 -5.78 5.25
N VAL A 62 9.46 -6.52 6.14
CA VAL A 62 10.13 -7.32 7.17
C VAL A 62 11.05 -8.32 6.48
N ASP A 63 12.35 -8.23 6.77
CA ASP A 63 13.30 -9.23 6.34
C ASP A 63 13.30 -10.39 7.34
N ASN A 64 12.83 -11.55 6.90
CA ASN A 64 12.80 -12.77 7.70
C ASN A 64 13.63 -13.81 6.97
N ALA A 65 14.84 -14.06 7.46
CA ALA A 65 15.80 -15.00 6.89
C ALA A 65 15.27 -16.45 6.73
N GLY A 66 14.14 -16.80 7.40
CA GLY A 66 13.56 -18.14 7.37
C GLY A 66 12.20 -18.29 6.67
N ALA A 67 11.51 -17.20 6.30
CA ALA A 67 10.19 -17.32 5.66
C ALA A 67 9.80 -16.07 4.86
N PRO A 68 9.22 -16.25 3.66
CA PRO A 68 8.71 -15.11 2.89
C PRO A 68 7.55 -14.44 3.64
N SER A 69 7.78 -13.20 4.08
CA SER A 69 6.80 -12.34 4.74
C SER A 69 6.40 -11.19 3.82
N LEU A 70 5.12 -10.81 3.90
CA LEU A 70 4.56 -9.59 3.29
C LEU A 70 4.31 -8.50 4.34
N ALA A 71 4.79 -8.70 5.58
CA ALA A 71 4.64 -7.72 6.64
C ALA A 71 5.52 -6.49 6.36
N LEU A 72 5.02 -5.33 6.82
CA LEU A 72 5.67 -4.04 6.65
C LEU A 72 6.17 -3.49 7.98
N MET A 73 7.31 -2.81 7.92
CA MET A 73 7.88 -1.99 8.97
C MET A 73 8.02 -0.56 8.45
N VAL A 74 8.19 0.38 9.38
CA VAL A 74 8.52 1.74 9.05
C VAL A 74 9.91 2.07 9.62
N ARG A 75 10.76 2.66 8.78
CA ARG A 75 11.99 3.30 9.18
C ARG A 75 11.71 4.76 9.49
N ASP A 76 12.02 5.18 10.71
CA ASP A 76 11.91 6.56 11.18
C ASP A 76 13.26 7.27 11.00
N GLN A 77 13.32 8.15 10.01
CA GLN A 77 14.54 8.87 9.62
C GLN A 77 14.95 9.92 10.66
N ASP A 78 13.98 10.50 11.38
CA ASP A 78 14.25 11.51 12.40
C ASP A 78 14.82 10.87 13.68
N MET A 79 14.52 9.58 13.91
CA MET A 79 15.09 8.76 14.98
C MET A 79 16.34 7.99 14.52
N GLY A 80 17.17 8.59 13.66
CA GLY A 80 18.43 7.99 13.21
C GLY A 80 18.25 6.71 12.36
N GLY A 81 17.08 6.52 11.76
CA GLY A 81 16.79 5.34 10.93
C GLY A 81 16.31 4.12 11.73
N GLU A 82 15.77 4.33 12.93
CA GLU A 82 15.14 3.26 13.73
C GLU A 82 14.04 2.54 12.95
N ILE A 83 14.01 1.20 13.03
CA ILE A 83 12.99 0.38 12.38
C ILE A 83 11.97 -0.05 13.42
N ARG A 84 10.71 0.33 13.23
CA ARG A 84 9.60 0.04 14.14
C ARG A 84 8.39 -0.51 13.40
N SER A 85 7.49 -1.14 14.14
CA SER A 85 6.24 -1.67 13.58
C SER A 85 5.35 -0.53 13.08
N VAL A 86 4.67 -0.74 11.95
CA VAL A 86 3.65 0.20 11.44
C VAL A 86 2.52 0.45 12.45
N ASN A 87 2.29 -0.47 13.40
CA ASN A 87 1.29 -0.31 14.45
C ASN A 87 1.68 0.74 15.51
N SER A 88 2.92 1.23 15.50
CA SER A 88 3.38 2.27 16.43
C SER A 88 3.13 3.70 15.92
N LEU A 89 2.65 3.83 14.68
CA LEU A 89 2.34 5.11 14.06
C LEU A 89 1.11 5.75 14.71
N SER A 90 1.09 7.09 14.76
CA SER A 90 -0.11 7.83 15.16
C SER A 90 -1.23 7.67 14.13
N GLY A 91 -2.43 8.15 14.45
CA GLY A 91 -3.58 8.10 13.52
C GLY A 91 -3.32 8.83 12.20
N GLY A 92 -2.74 10.04 12.25
CA GLY A 92 -2.38 10.82 11.06
C GLY A 92 -1.22 10.19 10.27
N GLU A 93 -0.21 9.66 10.97
CA GLU A 93 0.92 9.00 10.33
C GLU A 93 0.50 7.71 9.61
N SER A 94 -0.36 6.91 10.24
CA SER A 94 -0.93 5.70 9.66
C SER A 94 -1.75 6.01 8.41
N PHE A 95 -2.48 7.14 8.42
CA PHE A 95 -3.23 7.62 7.28
C PHE A 95 -2.30 7.97 6.11
N LEU A 96 -1.25 8.77 6.33
CA LEU A 96 -0.30 9.13 5.26
C LEU A 96 0.42 7.92 4.67
N VAL A 97 0.77 6.95 5.51
CA VAL A 97 1.37 5.68 5.06
C VAL A 97 0.38 4.87 4.22
N SER A 98 -0.89 4.79 4.64
CA SER A 98 -1.94 4.10 3.90
C SER A 98 -2.26 4.79 2.57
N LEU A 99 -2.29 6.12 2.57
CA LEU A 99 -2.44 6.93 1.37
C LEU A 99 -1.28 6.66 0.41
N ALA A 100 -0.03 6.76 0.85
CA ALA A 100 1.15 6.49 0.03
C ALA A 100 1.12 5.08 -0.59
N LEU A 101 0.66 4.07 0.15
CA LEU A 101 0.46 2.71 -0.37
C LEU A 101 -0.64 2.64 -1.43
N ALA A 102 -1.77 3.31 -1.22
CA ALA A 102 -2.85 3.39 -2.20
C ALA A 102 -2.40 4.08 -3.50
N LEU A 103 -1.65 5.19 -3.38
CA LEU A 103 -1.01 5.88 -4.50
C LEU A 103 -0.02 4.95 -5.23
N GLY A 104 0.84 4.26 -4.48
CA GLY A 104 1.81 3.31 -5.03
C GLY A 104 1.15 2.14 -5.76
N LEU A 105 0.02 1.65 -5.25
CA LEU A 105 -0.76 0.59 -5.88
C LEU A 105 -1.39 1.06 -7.20
N ALA A 106 -1.92 2.29 -7.22
CA ALA A 106 -2.41 2.90 -8.45
C ALA A 106 -1.29 3.04 -9.50
N SER A 107 -0.06 3.40 -9.09
CA SER A 107 1.11 3.50 -9.98
C SER A 107 1.54 2.13 -10.54
N LEU A 108 1.59 1.09 -9.69
CA LEU A 108 1.96 -0.28 -10.08
C LEU A 108 0.98 -0.92 -11.09
N SER A 109 -0.29 -0.56 -10.96
CA SER A 109 -1.41 -1.09 -11.74
C SER A 109 -1.31 -0.83 -13.27
N SER A 110 -0.50 0.15 -13.69
CA SER A 110 -0.39 0.61 -15.08
C SER A 110 -0.04 -0.47 -16.13
N ASN A 111 0.59 -1.59 -15.75
CA ASN A 111 1.09 -2.59 -16.70
C ASN A 111 0.19 -3.82 -16.95
N ARG A 112 -0.81 -4.13 -16.10
CA ARG A 112 -1.71 -5.30 -16.32
C ARG A 112 -3.15 -5.15 -15.80
N VAL A 113 -3.39 -4.31 -14.79
CA VAL A 113 -4.71 -4.15 -14.14
C VAL A 113 -4.91 -2.67 -13.91
N ARG A 114 -5.63 -1.95 -14.79
CA ARG A 114 -5.77 -0.49 -14.70
C ARG A 114 -6.74 -0.13 -13.56
N VAL A 115 -6.23 0.43 -12.47
CA VAL A 115 -7.01 1.02 -11.38
C VAL A 115 -7.35 2.42 -11.82
N GLU A 116 -8.54 2.60 -12.38
CA GLU A 116 -8.99 3.88 -12.94
C GLU A 116 -9.58 4.83 -11.88
N SER A 117 -10.01 4.26 -10.75
CA SER A 117 -10.66 4.99 -9.66
C SER A 117 -10.07 4.63 -8.31
N LEU A 118 -9.86 5.62 -7.45
CA LEU A 118 -9.44 5.49 -6.06
C LEU A 118 -10.47 6.18 -5.16
N PHE A 119 -10.97 5.48 -4.16
CA PHE A 119 -11.80 6.06 -3.11
C PHE A 119 -11.06 6.03 -1.78
N ILE A 120 -11.02 7.16 -1.10
CA ILE A 120 -10.40 7.32 0.22
C ILE A 120 -11.50 7.73 1.19
N ASP A 121 -11.64 6.96 2.27
CA ASP A 121 -12.68 7.15 3.26
C ASP A 121 -12.08 7.55 4.61
N GLU A 122 -12.37 8.77 5.04
CA GLU A 122 -11.96 9.36 6.31
C GLU A 122 -10.43 9.36 6.54
N GLY A 123 -9.98 9.89 7.69
CA GLY A 123 -8.56 9.91 8.08
C GLY A 123 -7.82 11.21 7.79
N PHE A 124 -8.46 12.18 7.14
CA PHE A 124 -7.90 13.53 6.96
C PHE A 124 -8.05 14.41 8.21
N GLY A 125 -9.06 14.15 9.05
CA GLY A 125 -9.32 14.96 10.26
C GLY A 125 -8.29 14.76 11.38
N SER A 126 -7.38 13.79 11.26
CA SER A 126 -6.27 13.58 12.17
C SER A 126 -4.97 14.26 11.71
N LEU A 127 -4.98 14.93 10.54
CA LEU A 127 -3.87 15.68 10.00
C LEU A 127 -3.94 17.14 10.46
N ASP A 128 -2.78 17.74 10.68
CA ASP A 128 -2.67 19.20 10.77
C ASP A 128 -2.87 19.85 9.39
N SER A 129 -3.09 21.17 9.36
CA SER A 129 -3.39 21.94 8.15
C SER A 129 -2.32 21.83 7.08
N ASP A 130 -1.03 21.80 7.48
CA ASP A 130 0.09 21.77 6.54
C ASP A 130 0.18 20.39 5.89
N THR A 131 0.09 19.34 6.71
CA THR A 131 0.08 17.95 6.25
C THR A 131 -1.13 17.65 5.37
N LEU A 132 -2.31 18.19 5.72
CA LEU A 132 -3.51 18.08 4.90
C LEU A 132 -3.30 18.72 3.52
N GLY A 133 -2.68 19.90 3.47
CA GLY A 133 -2.35 20.59 2.23
C GLY A 133 -1.50 19.72 1.28
N VAL A 134 -0.43 19.12 1.82
CA VAL A 134 0.45 18.22 1.05
C VAL A 134 -0.28 16.96 0.60
N ALA A 135 -1.16 16.40 1.44
CA ALA A 135 -1.98 15.25 1.06
C ALA A 135 -2.91 15.58 -0.12
N MET A 136 -3.54 16.76 -0.10
CA MET A 136 -4.40 17.23 -1.19
C MET A 136 -3.63 17.43 -2.49
N ASP A 137 -2.42 18.00 -2.43
CA ASP A 137 -1.55 18.17 -3.61
C ASP A 137 -1.19 16.82 -4.26
N ALA A 138 -0.99 15.78 -3.45
CA ALA A 138 -0.72 14.43 -3.95
C ALA A 138 -1.96 13.80 -4.63
N LEU A 139 -3.17 14.09 -4.14
CA LEU A 139 -4.41 13.66 -4.79
C LEU A 139 -4.65 14.39 -6.11
N ASP A 140 -4.37 15.70 -6.16
CA ASP A 140 -4.45 16.49 -7.39
C ASP A 140 -3.47 15.96 -8.45
N ALA A 141 -2.25 15.57 -8.04
CA ALA A 141 -1.28 14.93 -8.93
C ALA A 141 -1.81 13.62 -9.52
N LEU A 142 -2.51 12.79 -8.73
CA LEU A 142 -3.18 11.59 -9.27
C LEU A 142 -4.27 11.92 -10.28
N GLN A 143 -5.09 12.92 -9.97
CA GLN A 143 -6.16 13.35 -10.86
C GLN A 143 -5.59 13.82 -12.21
N SER A 144 -4.48 14.56 -12.19
CA SER A 144 -3.77 15.02 -13.39
C SER A 144 -3.25 13.87 -14.27
N MET A 145 -2.98 12.71 -13.67
CA MET A 145 -2.59 11.47 -14.38
C MET A 145 -3.80 10.71 -14.97
N GLY A 146 -4.98 11.33 -14.99
CA GLY A 146 -6.20 10.77 -15.58
C GLY A 146 -6.90 9.76 -14.67
N ARG A 147 -6.66 9.79 -13.36
CA ARG A 147 -7.31 8.91 -12.39
C ARG A 147 -8.49 9.61 -11.72
N LYS A 148 -9.56 8.87 -11.48
CA LYS A 148 -10.72 9.38 -10.72
C LYS A 148 -10.45 9.19 -9.24
N VAL A 149 -10.29 10.28 -8.50
CA VAL A 149 -10.11 10.23 -7.04
C VAL A 149 -11.39 10.70 -6.38
N GLY A 150 -12.00 9.85 -5.56
CA GLY A 150 -13.13 10.16 -4.69
C GLY A 150 -12.67 10.21 -3.25
N VAL A 151 -13.10 11.22 -2.51
CA VAL A 151 -12.73 11.41 -1.11
C VAL A 151 -13.97 11.62 -0.27
N ILE A 152 -14.06 10.89 0.85
CA ILE A 152 -15.10 11.02 1.84
C ILE A 152 -14.45 11.59 3.09
N SER A 153 -14.91 12.76 3.53
CA SER A 153 -14.34 13.47 4.67
C SER A 153 -15.35 14.46 5.22
N HIS A 154 -15.29 14.66 6.53
CA HIS A 154 -16.01 15.72 7.25
C HIS A 154 -15.17 17.00 7.42
N VAL A 155 -13.94 17.03 6.91
CA VAL A 155 -13.01 18.16 7.08
C VAL A 155 -13.37 19.32 6.15
N HIS A 156 -13.68 20.47 6.73
CA HIS A 156 -14.13 21.64 5.98
C HIS A 156 -13.09 22.16 5.00
N GLU A 157 -11.82 22.20 5.40
CA GLU A 157 -10.69 22.70 4.60
C GLU A 157 -10.54 21.95 3.26
N MET A 158 -10.83 20.65 3.24
CA MET A 158 -10.83 19.87 1.98
C MET A 158 -11.97 20.26 1.05
N THR A 159 -13.11 20.63 1.66
CA THR A 159 -14.32 21.01 0.94
C THR A 159 -14.08 22.29 0.14
N GLU A 160 -13.17 23.16 0.55
CA GLU A 160 -12.86 24.39 -0.20
C GLU A 160 -11.99 24.10 -1.44
N ARG A 161 -11.10 23.11 -1.38
CA ARG A 161 -10.17 22.77 -2.47
C ARG A 161 -10.79 21.94 -3.60
N ILE A 162 -11.72 21.04 -3.28
CA ILE A 162 -12.34 20.16 -4.28
C ILE A 162 -13.59 20.83 -4.86
N ALA A 163 -13.59 21.19 -6.15
CA ALA A 163 -14.72 21.89 -6.76
C ALA A 163 -16.01 21.03 -6.85
N ALA A 164 -15.89 19.78 -7.31
CA ALA A 164 -17.01 18.86 -7.50
C ALA A 164 -17.35 18.13 -6.19
N LYS A 165 -18.56 18.31 -5.66
CA LYS A 165 -18.93 17.87 -4.31
C LYS A 165 -20.25 17.13 -4.31
N ILE A 166 -20.30 16.04 -3.55
CA ILE A 166 -21.55 15.39 -3.17
C ILE A 166 -21.78 15.72 -1.69
N LEU A 167 -22.74 16.61 -1.42
CA LEU A 167 -23.08 17.05 -0.08
C LEU A 167 -24.19 16.16 0.49
N VAL A 168 -23.90 15.47 1.58
CA VAL A 168 -24.88 14.68 2.34
C VAL A 168 -25.33 15.51 3.54
N ARG A 169 -26.63 15.87 3.59
CA ARG A 169 -27.22 16.60 4.72
C ARG A 169 -28.18 15.69 5.49
N PRO A 170 -27.98 15.47 6.80
CA PRO A 170 -28.94 14.72 7.60
C PRO A 170 -30.28 15.45 7.65
N SER A 171 -31.36 14.70 7.52
CA SER A 171 -32.74 15.17 7.69
C SER A 171 -33.39 14.46 8.88
N GLY A 172 -34.46 15.04 9.42
CA GLY A 172 -35.17 14.47 10.56
C GLY A 172 -35.60 13.00 10.34
N GLY A 173 -35.71 12.23 11.42
CA GLY A 173 -36.19 10.85 11.36
C GLY A 173 -35.20 9.83 10.78
N GLY A 174 -33.89 10.10 10.84
CA GLY A 174 -32.86 9.17 10.38
C GLY A 174 -32.70 9.11 8.85
N SER A 175 -33.26 10.08 8.14
CA SER A 175 -33.10 10.22 6.69
C SER A 175 -31.95 11.17 6.35
N SER A 176 -31.53 11.21 5.09
CA SER A 176 -30.53 12.18 4.61
C SER A 176 -30.88 12.60 3.18
N THR A 177 -30.54 13.84 2.84
CA THR A 177 -30.70 14.41 1.49
C THR A 177 -29.32 14.57 0.85
N VAL A 178 -29.20 14.18 -0.42
CA VAL A 178 -27.97 14.30 -1.20
C VAL A 178 -28.12 15.43 -2.22
N MET A 179 -27.11 16.28 -2.33
CA MET A 179 -27.03 17.33 -3.33
C MET A 179 -25.69 17.24 -4.07
N VAL A 180 -25.70 17.48 -5.37
CA VAL A 180 -24.49 17.49 -6.22
C VAL A 180 -24.21 18.91 -6.65
N ASN A 181 -22.99 19.40 -6.40
CA ASN A 181 -22.49 20.70 -6.82
C ASN A 181 -21.22 20.55 -7.65
#